data_AF-A0A838R0W8-F1
#
_entry.id   AF-A0A838R0W8-F1
#
_cell.length_a   1.000
_cell.length_b   1.000
_cell.length_c   1.000
_cell.angle_alpha   90.00
_cell.angle_beta   90.00
_cell.angle_gamma   90.00
#
_symmetry.space_group_name_H-M   'P 1'
#
loop_
_entity.id
_entity.type
_entity.pdbx_description
1 polymer ?
#
loop_
_entity_poly.entity_id
_entity_poly.type
_entity_poly.pdbx_seq_one_letter_code
_entity_poly.pdbx_strand_id
1 'polypeptide(L)'
;MVNTLDERIIHEVRTGTGKIMAWADDPFNSEPNEGVEWRSLLALRADPVSGAAPYVRSVDWDVEDNGPGAAAGDGMPSWWEAKHGLDPLALDHNGDFDADGYTNLEGYVNELAEWPAPAPIVFNGAANNRFAQIANWDVNADPLASGLWQPSKYDEARVNGGTAVVDAAGQHAGTLVIAANNGDTARVNITEGWLEVQDAVVIGGTPTAQGTLNLSGGMLRAPLLAKGVQGEFDFTGGVLSADVVGFDLVNQGGVIAPGGIAGETHILGDLAMPSGVIALEIGGTAAGTFDRIVVDGQLAAGGELEVSLLGGFSPAAGDAFDLLDFSSMTGAFTLDLPALAAGLQWDATHLASSGVLAVAVAPLAPADFNHDGSVDQLDLAAWTAGFGSSGQIDNTHGDADLDGDIDGGDFLAWQRQLGGVHSAATAVPEPATAWLAITVAFAAPGVRCTSIAKRR
;
A
#
# COMPACT_ATOMS: atom_id res chain seq x y z
N MET A 1 -3.57 17.13 -19.53
CA MET A 1 -4.09 17.35 -20.89
C MET A 1 -3.91 16.03 -21.61
N VAL A 2 -5.00 15.40 -22.06
CA VAL A 2 -4.91 14.11 -22.77
C VAL A 2 -4.24 14.36 -24.12
N ASN A 3 -3.33 13.48 -24.52
CA ASN A 3 -2.58 13.55 -25.76
C ASN A 3 -3.53 13.27 -26.95
N THR A 4 -3.42 14.02 -28.04
CA THR A 4 -4.30 13.81 -29.21
C THR A 4 -4.07 12.48 -29.93
N LEU A 5 -2.92 11.83 -29.74
CA LEU A 5 -2.69 10.47 -30.22
C LEU A 5 -3.58 9.47 -29.46
N ASP A 6 -3.56 9.55 -28.13
CA ASP A 6 -4.39 8.78 -27.21
C ASP A 6 -5.87 9.07 -27.48
N GLU A 7 -6.25 10.35 -27.57
CA GLU A 7 -7.63 10.76 -27.93
C GLU A 7 -8.05 10.22 -29.30
N ARG A 8 -7.13 10.11 -30.25
CA ARG A 8 -7.39 9.51 -31.56
C ARG A 8 -7.57 8.01 -31.48
N ILE A 9 -6.70 7.29 -30.77
CA ILE A 9 -6.84 5.84 -30.54
C ILE A 9 -8.20 5.57 -29.89
N ILE A 10 -8.53 6.32 -28.83
CA ILE A 10 -9.83 6.29 -28.16
C ILE A 10 -10.97 6.55 -29.14
N HIS A 11 -10.88 7.61 -29.95
CA HIS A 11 -11.91 7.98 -30.92
C HIS A 11 -12.14 6.87 -31.93
N GLU A 12 -11.10 6.42 -32.63
CA GLU A 12 -11.20 5.41 -33.70
C GLU A 12 -11.70 4.06 -33.20
N VAL A 13 -11.27 3.66 -32.00
CA VAL A 13 -11.73 2.42 -31.37
C VAL A 13 -13.20 2.53 -30.99
N ARG A 14 -13.63 3.63 -30.37
CA ARG A 14 -15.03 3.82 -29.94
C ARG A 14 -16.01 4.02 -31.08
N THR A 15 -15.57 4.64 -32.18
CA THR A 15 -16.41 4.82 -33.37
C THR A 15 -16.44 3.57 -34.26
N GLY A 16 -15.53 2.62 -34.06
CA GLY A 16 -15.38 1.44 -34.91
C GLY A 16 -14.98 1.79 -36.35
N THR A 17 -14.42 2.99 -36.58
CA THR A 17 -14.04 3.49 -37.90
C THR A 17 -12.65 3.05 -38.34
N GLY A 18 -11.97 2.23 -37.52
CA GLY A 18 -10.60 1.72 -37.68
C GLY A 18 -10.31 1.03 -39.01
N LYS A 19 -10.35 1.79 -40.11
CA LYS A 19 -9.73 1.45 -41.37
C LYS A 19 -8.24 1.52 -41.13
N ILE A 20 -7.54 0.41 -41.35
CA ILE A 20 -6.08 0.36 -41.30
C ILE A 20 -5.56 1.41 -42.28
N MET A 21 -4.94 2.44 -41.72
CA MET A 21 -4.46 3.63 -42.42
C MET A 21 -3.19 3.31 -43.21
N ALA A 22 -3.34 2.64 -44.35
CA ALA A 22 -2.29 2.55 -45.36
C ALA A 22 -2.49 3.65 -46.41
N TRP A 23 -1.39 4.23 -46.89
CA TRP A 23 -1.38 5.23 -47.98
C TRP A 23 -2.18 4.74 -49.22
N ALA A 24 -2.22 3.43 -49.46
CA ALA A 24 -3.04 2.81 -50.49
C ALA A 24 -3.32 1.35 -50.10
N ASP A 25 -4.50 1.04 -49.55
CA ASP A 25 -4.95 -0.35 -49.39
C ASP A 25 -5.78 -0.85 -50.59
N ASP A 26 -6.19 0.05 -51.49
CA ASP A 26 -6.94 -0.32 -52.67
C ASP A 26 -6.31 0.27 -53.95
N PRO A 27 -5.48 -0.49 -54.69
CA PRO A 27 -4.95 -0.07 -55.99
C PRO A 27 -6.05 0.12 -57.07
N PHE A 28 -7.32 -0.14 -56.74
CA PHE A 28 -8.50 0.08 -57.58
C PHE A 28 -9.42 1.19 -57.07
N ASN A 29 -9.11 1.81 -55.91
CA ASN A 29 -9.78 3.02 -55.47
C ASN A 29 -9.16 4.22 -56.17
N SER A 30 -10.00 5.08 -56.73
CA SER A 30 -9.57 6.31 -57.41
C SER A 30 -10.34 7.52 -56.89
N GLU A 31 -10.92 7.41 -55.69
CA GLU A 31 -11.63 8.51 -55.06
C GLU A 31 -10.66 9.67 -54.77
N PRO A 32 -11.06 10.93 -55.05
CA PRO A 32 -10.23 12.10 -54.78
C PRO A 32 -9.82 12.27 -53.30
N ASN A 33 -10.54 11.60 -52.40
CA ASN A 33 -10.34 11.69 -50.95
C ASN A 33 -9.46 10.56 -50.39
N GLU A 34 -8.99 9.63 -51.22
CA GLU A 34 -8.09 8.57 -50.82
C GLU A 34 -6.78 9.15 -50.24
N GLY A 35 -6.39 8.68 -49.05
CA GLY A 35 -5.21 9.12 -48.32
C GLY A 35 -5.28 10.55 -47.74
N VAL A 36 -6.43 11.23 -47.77
CA VAL A 36 -6.61 12.55 -47.10
C VAL A 36 -6.44 12.43 -45.59
N GLU A 37 -6.98 11.37 -45.00
CA GLU A 37 -6.84 11.09 -43.57
C GLU A 37 -5.38 10.81 -43.21
N TRP A 38 -4.70 9.92 -43.96
CA TRP A 38 -3.27 9.63 -43.81
C TRP A 38 -2.39 10.89 -43.90
N ARG A 39 -2.65 11.75 -44.89
CA ARG A 39 -1.92 13.02 -45.05
C ARG A 39 -2.21 13.99 -43.90
N SER A 40 -3.43 14.01 -43.39
CA SER A 40 -3.79 14.80 -42.20
C SER A 40 -3.05 14.30 -40.97
N LEU A 41 -2.90 12.99 -40.79
CA LEU A 41 -2.11 12.42 -39.69
C LEU A 41 -0.60 12.63 -39.84
N LEU A 42 -0.06 12.59 -41.05
CA LEU A 42 1.35 12.92 -41.28
C LEU A 42 1.69 14.37 -40.90
N ALA A 43 0.71 15.28 -40.95
CA ALA A 43 0.89 16.63 -40.44
C ALA A 43 0.95 16.71 -38.90
N LEU A 44 0.58 15.63 -38.20
CA LEU A 44 0.57 15.53 -36.75
C LEU A 44 1.84 14.89 -36.16
N ARG A 45 2.71 14.31 -36.99
CA ARG A 45 3.95 13.67 -36.53
C ARG A 45 5.01 14.71 -36.15
N ALA A 46 5.96 14.31 -35.30
CA ALA A 46 7.15 15.09 -35.04
C ALA A 46 7.94 15.35 -36.33
N ASP A 47 8.37 16.59 -36.55
CA ASP A 47 9.27 16.91 -37.64
C ASP A 47 10.58 16.11 -37.49
N PRO A 48 10.99 15.31 -38.49
CA PRO A 48 12.10 14.36 -38.36
C PRO A 48 13.48 15.03 -38.27
N VAL A 49 13.58 16.35 -38.44
CA VAL A 49 14.84 17.10 -38.38
C VAL A 49 14.94 17.91 -37.09
N SER A 50 13.84 18.54 -36.68
CA SER A 50 13.78 19.44 -35.52
C SER A 50 13.18 18.78 -34.28
N GLY A 51 12.53 17.61 -34.40
CA GLY A 51 11.78 16.96 -33.32
C GLY A 51 10.48 17.69 -32.94
N ALA A 52 10.17 18.81 -33.60
CA ALA A 52 9.00 19.61 -33.29
C ALA A 52 7.73 18.88 -33.69
N ALA A 53 6.95 18.45 -32.70
CA ALA A 53 5.62 17.88 -32.90
C ALA A 53 4.55 18.92 -32.55
N PRO A 54 3.41 18.94 -33.26
CA PRO A 54 2.27 19.78 -32.89
C PRO A 54 1.66 19.37 -31.54
N TYR A 55 1.98 18.16 -31.06
CA TYR A 55 1.62 17.68 -29.73
C TYR A 55 2.88 17.36 -28.95
N VAL A 56 3.04 18.06 -27.83
CA VAL A 56 4.18 17.92 -26.95
C VAL A 56 3.69 17.16 -25.72
N ARG A 57 4.24 15.97 -25.48
CA ARG A 57 4.07 15.23 -24.22
C ARG A 57 4.77 16.01 -23.10
N SER A 58 4.31 15.86 -21.86
CA SER A 58 5.02 16.45 -20.72
C SER A 58 6.45 15.92 -20.67
N VAL A 59 7.38 16.71 -20.12
CA VAL A 59 8.81 16.35 -20.03
C VAL A 59 9.05 15.01 -19.32
N ASP A 60 8.14 14.61 -18.42
CA ASP A 60 8.23 13.35 -17.66
C ASP A 60 7.16 12.33 -18.11
N TRP A 61 6.62 12.47 -19.32
CA TRP A 61 5.59 11.54 -19.80
C TRP A 61 6.11 10.12 -19.93
N ASP A 62 7.33 9.94 -20.44
CA ASP A 62 8.12 8.70 -20.57
C ASP A 62 9.52 9.14 -20.14
N VAL A 63 9.85 8.91 -18.87
CA VAL A 63 11.04 9.51 -18.24
C VAL A 63 12.32 8.84 -18.70
N GLU A 64 12.25 7.77 -19.49
CA GLU A 64 13.37 7.22 -20.24
C GLU A 64 13.80 8.17 -21.37
N ASP A 65 12.85 8.93 -21.94
CA ASP A 65 13.07 9.96 -22.96
C ASP A 65 13.58 11.29 -22.35
N ASN A 66 14.73 11.21 -21.66
CA ASN A 66 15.37 12.34 -20.96
C ASN A 66 16.08 13.35 -21.90
N GLY A 67 15.41 13.80 -22.96
CA GLY A 67 15.81 14.96 -23.74
C GLY A 67 16.83 14.70 -24.87
N PRO A 68 17.45 15.77 -25.42
CA PRO A 68 18.19 15.69 -26.68
C PRO A 68 19.39 14.72 -26.62
N GLY A 69 19.26 13.57 -27.30
CA GLY A 69 20.29 12.54 -27.38
C GLY A 69 20.10 11.35 -26.43
N ALA A 70 19.02 11.33 -25.64
CA ALA A 70 18.57 10.12 -24.95
C ALA A 70 18.14 9.03 -25.96
N ALA A 71 18.14 7.77 -25.51
CA ALA A 71 17.50 6.71 -26.27
C ALA A 71 16.01 7.04 -26.42
N ALA A 72 15.38 6.59 -27.51
CA ALA A 72 13.93 6.67 -27.57
C ALA A 72 13.36 5.90 -26.36
N GLY A 73 12.51 6.58 -25.60
CA GLY A 73 11.71 5.97 -24.56
C GLY A 73 10.91 4.79 -25.09
N ASP A 74 10.34 4.02 -24.18
CA ASP A 74 9.76 2.73 -24.52
C ASP A 74 8.31 2.85 -25.05
N GLY A 75 7.76 4.06 -24.98
CA GLY A 75 6.47 4.42 -25.55
C GLY A 75 5.31 4.23 -24.58
N MET A 76 5.56 3.88 -23.32
CA MET A 76 4.59 3.83 -22.24
C MET A 76 4.76 5.04 -21.31
N PRO A 77 3.67 5.54 -20.68
CA PRO A 77 3.80 6.64 -19.75
C PRO A 77 4.36 6.20 -18.38
N SER A 78 5.25 7.00 -17.80
CA SER A 78 5.83 6.78 -16.46
C SER A 78 4.77 6.60 -15.37
N TRP A 79 3.64 7.32 -15.49
CA TRP A 79 2.53 7.20 -14.54
C TRP A 79 1.78 5.88 -14.69
N TRP A 80 1.69 5.33 -15.90
CA TRP A 80 1.04 4.05 -16.19
C TRP A 80 1.94 2.91 -15.72
N GLU A 81 3.24 3.01 -15.96
CA GLU A 81 4.23 2.05 -15.47
C GLU A 81 4.24 1.99 -13.94
N ALA A 82 4.34 3.15 -13.28
CA ALA A 82 4.28 3.25 -11.83
C ALA A 82 2.96 2.67 -11.26
N LYS A 83 1.84 2.88 -11.96
CA LYS A 83 0.53 2.31 -11.56
C LYS A 83 0.53 0.78 -11.63
N HIS A 84 1.25 0.19 -12.57
CA HIS A 84 1.32 -1.27 -12.78
C HIS A 84 2.54 -1.93 -12.11
N GLY A 85 3.31 -1.17 -11.33
CA GLY A 85 4.49 -1.68 -10.62
C GLY A 85 5.69 -1.95 -11.52
N LEU A 86 5.72 -1.35 -12.71
CA LEU A 86 6.88 -1.34 -13.60
C LEU A 86 7.86 -0.25 -13.18
N ASP A 87 9.13 -0.42 -13.53
CA ASP A 87 10.17 0.58 -13.28
C ASP A 87 10.09 1.64 -14.37
N PRO A 88 9.67 2.89 -14.08
CA PRO A 88 9.54 3.93 -15.10
C PRO A 88 10.88 4.41 -15.67
N LEU A 89 12.01 3.77 -15.34
CA LEU A 89 13.31 4.06 -15.94
C LEU A 89 13.81 2.90 -16.82
N ALA A 90 12.99 1.88 -17.02
CA ALA A 90 13.34 0.64 -17.70
C ALA A 90 12.64 0.55 -19.07
N LEU A 91 13.42 0.27 -20.12
CA LEU A 91 12.86 0.02 -21.46
C LEU A 91 12.19 -1.36 -21.53
N ASP A 92 10.98 -1.50 -21.02
CA ASP A 92 10.32 -2.78 -20.78
C ASP A 92 9.03 -3.01 -21.59
N HIS A 93 8.70 -2.14 -22.54
CA HIS A 93 7.59 -2.28 -23.50
C HIS A 93 7.38 -3.67 -24.13
N ASN A 94 8.43 -4.49 -24.33
CA ASN A 94 8.34 -5.87 -24.86
C ASN A 94 8.24 -6.96 -23.76
N GLY A 95 8.30 -6.56 -22.50
CA GLY A 95 8.00 -7.39 -21.35
C GLY A 95 6.54 -7.81 -21.36
N ASP A 96 6.21 -8.75 -20.48
CA ASP A 96 4.87 -9.31 -20.28
C ASP A 96 4.71 -9.44 -18.76
N PHE A 97 4.39 -8.32 -18.12
CA PHE A 97 4.47 -8.17 -16.66
C PHE A 97 3.45 -9.03 -15.92
N ASP A 98 2.34 -9.38 -16.57
CA ASP A 98 1.26 -10.19 -16.02
C ASP A 98 1.18 -11.61 -16.61
N ALA A 99 2.08 -11.94 -17.55
CA ALA A 99 2.20 -13.25 -18.19
C ALA A 99 0.93 -13.69 -18.93
N ASP A 100 0.17 -12.74 -19.46
CA ASP A 100 -1.05 -12.99 -20.21
C ASP A 100 -0.80 -13.22 -21.72
N GLY A 101 0.44 -12.97 -22.17
CA GLY A 101 0.90 -13.16 -23.53
C GLY A 101 0.83 -11.90 -24.41
N TYR A 102 0.39 -10.76 -23.87
CA TYR A 102 0.53 -9.45 -24.48
C TYR A 102 1.75 -8.72 -23.92
N THR A 103 2.33 -7.86 -24.74
CA THR A 103 3.43 -7.01 -24.30
C THR A 103 2.92 -5.87 -23.40
N ASN A 104 3.78 -5.32 -22.53
CA ASN A 104 3.43 -4.18 -21.66
C ASN A 104 2.82 -3.02 -22.48
N LEU A 105 3.38 -2.74 -23.67
CA LEU A 105 2.87 -1.69 -24.57
C LEU A 105 1.50 -2.02 -25.15
N GLU A 106 1.24 -3.28 -25.50
CA GLU A 106 -0.10 -3.73 -25.92
C GLU A 106 -1.10 -3.58 -24.77
N GLY A 107 -0.70 -3.88 -23.53
CA GLY A 107 -1.47 -3.62 -22.32
C GLY A 107 -1.84 -2.14 -22.18
N TYR A 108 -0.86 -1.24 -22.25
CA TYR A 108 -1.09 0.21 -22.19
C TYR A 108 -2.08 0.69 -23.27
N VAL A 109 -1.87 0.27 -24.52
CA VAL A 109 -2.74 0.66 -25.65
C VAL A 109 -4.16 0.12 -25.47
N ASN A 110 -4.31 -1.11 -24.98
CA ASN A 110 -5.61 -1.70 -24.69
C ASN A 110 -6.35 -0.92 -23.60
N GLU A 111 -5.70 -0.64 -22.47
CA GLU A 111 -6.26 0.14 -21.36
C GLU A 111 -6.69 1.56 -21.76
N LEU A 112 -5.92 2.17 -22.65
CA LEU A 112 -6.22 3.49 -23.22
C LEU A 112 -7.55 3.48 -23.97
N ALA A 113 -7.79 2.42 -24.72
CA ALA A 113 -8.90 2.32 -25.64
C ALA A 113 -10.14 1.69 -25.02
N GLU A 114 -10.09 1.20 -23.78
CA GLU A 114 -11.21 0.56 -23.08
C GLU A 114 -12.52 1.36 -23.17
N TRP A 115 -13.62 0.63 -23.34
CA TRP A 115 -14.98 1.17 -23.34
C TRP A 115 -15.93 0.24 -22.59
N PRO A 116 -16.99 0.79 -21.97
CA PRO A 116 -17.89 0.00 -21.13
C PRO A 116 -18.67 -1.03 -21.96
N ALA A 117 -18.85 -2.21 -21.37
CA ALA A 117 -19.77 -3.24 -21.78
C ALA A 117 -21.21 -2.71 -21.86
N PRO A 118 -22.04 -3.24 -22.78
CA PRO A 118 -23.43 -2.81 -22.93
C PRO A 118 -24.34 -3.20 -21.75
N ALA A 119 -23.87 -4.10 -20.88
CA ALA A 119 -24.58 -4.61 -19.71
C ALA A 119 -23.56 -5.13 -18.67
N PRO A 120 -23.98 -5.38 -17.42
CA PRO A 120 -23.12 -6.01 -16.42
C PRO A 120 -22.57 -7.36 -16.92
N ILE A 121 -21.27 -7.58 -16.70
CA ILE A 121 -20.54 -8.78 -17.13
C ILE A 121 -20.65 -9.81 -16.02
N VAL A 122 -21.14 -11.00 -16.33
CA VAL A 122 -21.41 -12.05 -15.33
C VAL A 122 -20.38 -13.17 -15.47
N PHE A 123 -19.72 -13.49 -14.36
CA PHE A 123 -18.86 -14.66 -14.25
C PHE A 123 -19.71 -15.94 -14.20
N ASN A 124 -19.49 -16.82 -15.17
CA ASN A 124 -20.18 -18.12 -15.28
C ASN A 124 -19.25 -19.32 -15.09
N GLY A 125 -17.93 -19.10 -15.03
CA GLY A 125 -16.92 -20.14 -14.83
C GLY A 125 -16.95 -21.26 -15.88
N ALA A 126 -17.36 -20.96 -17.11
CA ALA A 126 -17.63 -21.96 -18.15
C ALA A 126 -16.41 -22.82 -18.54
N ALA A 127 -15.21 -22.24 -18.52
CA ALA A 127 -13.96 -22.93 -18.83
C ALA A 127 -13.24 -23.42 -17.57
N ASN A 128 -13.15 -22.58 -16.53
CA ASN A 128 -12.51 -22.87 -15.25
C ASN A 128 -12.94 -21.81 -14.21
N ASN A 129 -12.23 -21.73 -13.09
CA ASN A 129 -12.48 -20.74 -12.04
C ASN A 129 -11.60 -19.48 -12.12
N ARG A 130 -10.71 -19.34 -13.12
CA ARG A 130 -9.79 -18.20 -13.21
C ARG A 130 -10.53 -16.93 -13.62
N PHE A 131 -10.28 -15.83 -12.91
CA PHE A 131 -10.85 -14.51 -13.19
C PHE A 131 -10.33 -13.97 -14.55
N ALA A 132 -9.05 -14.17 -14.85
CA ALA A 132 -8.43 -13.69 -16.10
C ALA A 132 -8.94 -14.38 -17.38
N GLN A 133 -9.64 -15.52 -17.26
CA GLN A 133 -10.08 -16.26 -18.44
C GLN A 133 -11.33 -15.63 -19.04
N ILE A 134 -11.19 -14.93 -20.18
CA ILE A 134 -12.30 -14.26 -20.89
C ILE A 134 -13.50 -15.18 -21.17
N ALA A 135 -13.26 -16.48 -21.41
CA ALA A 135 -14.31 -17.47 -21.65
C ALA A 135 -15.24 -17.72 -20.43
N ASN A 136 -14.85 -17.27 -19.23
CA ASN A 136 -15.65 -17.35 -18.02
C ASN A 136 -16.57 -16.14 -17.82
N TRP A 137 -16.49 -15.13 -18.69
CA TRP A 137 -17.24 -13.90 -18.59
C TRP A 137 -18.21 -13.74 -19.76
N ASP A 138 -19.44 -13.34 -19.46
CA ASP A 138 -20.48 -13.13 -20.45
C ASP A 138 -21.30 -11.87 -20.16
N VAL A 139 -21.54 -11.05 -21.17
CA VAL A 139 -22.41 -9.86 -21.11
C VAL A 139 -23.88 -10.15 -21.42
N ASN A 140 -24.28 -11.40 -21.65
CA ASN A 140 -25.58 -11.67 -22.26
C ASN A 140 -26.81 -11.62 -21.37
N ALA A 141 -27.72 -10.74 -21.78
CA ALA A 141 -29.16 -10.97 -21.75
C ALA A 141 -29.67 -11.75 -22.99
N ASP A 142 -28.83 -12.06 -24.01
CA ASP A 142 -29.20 -12.77 -25.25
C ASP A 142 -28.55 -14.19 -25.35
N PRO A 143 -29.32 -15.28 -25.27
CA PRO A 143 -28.78 -16.65 -25.30
C PRO A 143 -28.25 -17.13 -26.66
N LEU A 144 -28.22 -16.29 -27.71
CA LEU A 144 -27.84 -16.70 -29.08
C LEU A 144 -26.50 -16.13 -29.59
N ALA A 145 -25.84 -15.23 -28.86
CA ALA A 145 -24.53 -14.68 -29.23
C ALA A 145 -23.45 -15.13 -28.22
N SER A 146 -22.21 -15.39 -28.67
CA SER A 146 -21.08 -15.56 -27.74
C SER A 146 -20.64 -14.18 -27.24
N GLY A 147 -21.20 -13.71 -26.13
CA GLY A 147 -20.95 -12.41 -25.52
C GLY A 147 -19.72 -12.40 -24.61
N LEU A 148 -18.61 -13.01 -25.02
CA LEU A 148 -17.39 -13.06 -24.21
C LEU A 148 -16.81 -11.65 -24.04
N TRP A 149 -16.61 -11.22 -22.80
CA TRP A 149 -16.13 -9.87 -22.47
C TRP A 149 -15.33 -9.90 -21.18
N GLN A 150 -14.06 -9.51 -21.22
CA GLN A 150 -13.26 -9.40 -20.00
C GLN A 150 -13.59 -8.07 -19.29
N PRO A 151 -13.82 -8.07 -17.97
CA PRO A 151 -14.08 -6.84 -17.23
C PRO A 151 -12.95 -5.81 -17.36
N SER A 152 -13.32 -4.57 -17.70
CA SER A 152 -12.45 -3.39 -17.68
C SER A 152 -12.77 -2.49 -16.48
N LYS A 153 -11.98 -1.43 -16.30
CA LYS A 153 -12.20 -0.40 -15.25
C LYS A 153 -13.52 0.36 -15.35
N TYR A 154 -14.29 0.18 -16.43
CA TYR A 154 -15.60 0.82 -16.60
C TYR A 154 -16.78 -0.12 -16.35
N ASP A 155 -16.51 -1.41 -16.15
CA ASP A 155 -17.54 -2.43 -16.20
C ASP A 155 -18.05 -2.84 -14.82
N GLU A 156 -19.35 -3.08 -14.74
CA GLU A 156 -19.89 -3.81 -13.59
C GLU A 156 -19.65 -5.31 -13.80
N ALA A 157 -18.71 -5.87 -13.04
CA ALA A 157 -18.42 -7.30 -13.00
C ALA A 157 -19.23 -7.98 -11.87
N ARG A 158 -19.89 -9.10 -12.17
CA ARG A 158 -20.72 -9.83 -11.21
C ARG A 158 -20.30 -11.28 -11.08
N VAL A 159 -20.00 -11.72 -9.87
CA VAL A 159 -19.83 -13.15 -9.56
C VAL A 159 -21.05 -13.60 -8.78
N ASN A 160 -22.05 -14.16 -9.45
CA ASN A 160 -23.34 -14.51 -8.83
C ASN A 160 -23.41 -15.96 -8.33
N GLY A 161 -22.44 -16.80 -8.71
CA GLY A 161 -22.36 -18.18 -8.28
C GLY A 161 -20.94 -18.74 -8.38
N GLY A 162 -20.67 -19.82 -7.65
CA GLY A 162 -19.40 -20.54 -7.73
C GLY A 162 -18.24 -19.78 -7.09
N THR A 163 -17.04 -19.98 -7.62
CA THR A 163 -15.82 -19.34 -7.14
C THR A 163 -15.01 -18.81 -8.31
N ALA A 164 -14.67 -17.53 -8.28
CA ALA A 164 -13.68 -16.91 -9.16
C ALA A 164 -12.34 -16.77 -8.41
N VAL A 165 -11.23 -16.98 -9.09
CA VAL A 165 -9.87 -16.93 -8.53
C VAL A 165 -9.05 -15.90 -9.30
N VAL A 166 -8.55 -14.89 -8.60
CA VAL A 166 -7.55 -13.95 -9.09
C VAL A 166 -6.17 -14.50 -8.73
N ASP A 167 -5.44 -14.92 -9.75
CA ASP A 167 -4.12 -15.55 -9.68
C ASP A 167 -3.09 -14.91 -10.64
N ALA A 168 -3.44 -13.76 -11.22
CA ALA A 168 -2.62 -13.03 -12.17
C ALA A 168 -2.85 -11.52 -12.00
N ALA A 169 -1.89 -10.72 -12.45
CA ALA A 169 -2.02 -9.27 -12.58
C ALA A 169 -2.97 -8.93 -13.75
N GLY A 170 -3.25 -7.64 -13.98
CA GLY A 170 -4.03 -7.17 -15.13
C GLY A 170 -5.55 -7.25 -14.95
N GLN A 171 -6.05 -7.50 -13.74
CA GLN A 171 -7.49 -7.70 -13.52
C GLN A 171 -8.17 -6.41 -13.11
N HIS A 172 -9.22 -6.02 -13.83
CA HIS A 172 -9.94 -4.78 -13.60
C HIS A 172 -11.44 -5.00 -13.38
N ALA A 173 -12.09 -4.04 -12.73
CA ALA A 173 -13.52 -3.83 -12.79
C ALA A 173 -13.83 -2.34 -12.55
N GLY A 174 -14.95 -1.84 -13.05
CA GLY A 174 -15.54 -0.60 -12.55
C GLY A 174 -16.11 -0.82 -11.17
N THR A 175 -17.12 -1.68 -11.10
CA THR A 175 -17.69 -2.17 -9.83
C THR A 175 -17.65 -3.69 -9.84
N LEU A 176 -17.13 -4.31 -8.78
CA LEU A 176 -17.22 -5.76 -8.58
C LEU A 176 -18.34 -6.06 -7.58
N VAL A 177 -19.32 -6.87 -7.98
CA VAL A 177 -20.39 -7.35 -7.10
C VAL A 177 -20.28 -8.86 -6.92
N ILE A 178 -20.10 -9.31 -5.68
CA ILE A 178 -20.04 -10.73 -5.32
C ILE A 178 -21.39 -11.11 -4.73
N ALA A 179 -22.09 -12.05 -5.36
CA ALA A 179 -23.50 -12.39 -5.10
C ALA A 179 -24.41 -11.16 -5.22
N ALA A 180 -24.76 -10.77 -6.45
CA ALA A 180 -25.52 -9.54 -6.70
C ALA A 180 -27.01 -9.63 -6.34
N ASN A 181 -27.61 -10.83 -6.38
CA ASN A 181 -29.07 -11.01 -6.27
C ASN A 181 -29.49 -11.85 -5.05
N ASN A 182 -30.78 -11.78 -4.74
CA ASN A 182 -31.38 -12.56 -3.64
C ASN A 182 -31.15 -14.06 -3.82
N GLY A 183 -30.51 -14.68 -2.83
CA GLY A 183 -30.24 -16.12 -2.82
C GLY A 183 -28.99 -16.54 -3.58
N ASP A 184 -28.28 -15.59 -4.21
CA ASP A 184 -26.98 -15.86 -4.80
C ASP A 184 -25.99 -16.29 -3.71
N THR A 185 -25.08 -17.20 -4.06
CA THR A 185 -23.97 -17.63 -3.20
C THR A 185 -22.72 -17.73 -4.04
N ALA A 186 -21.77 -16.85 -3.78
CA ALA A 186 -20.60 -16.69 -4.62
C ALA A 186 -19.34 -16.36 -3.81
N ARG A 187 -18.19 -16.70 -4.36
CA ARG A 187 -16.88 -16.44 -3.76
C ARG A 187 -15.91 -15.85 -4.77
N VAL A 188 -15.10 -14.90 -4.32
CA VAL A 188 -13.90 -14.45 -5.02
C VAL A 188 -12.69 -14.72 -4.13
N ASN A 189 -11.68 -15.40 -4.66
CA ASN A 189 -10.41 -15.63 -3.98
C ASN A 189 -9.32 -14.82 -4.68
N ILE A 190 -8.67 -13.92 -3.98
CA ILE A 190 -7.45 -13.26 -4.43
C ILE A 190 -6.29 -13.98 -3.76
N THR A 191 -5.51 -14.68 -4.58
CA THR A 191 -4.41 -15.55 -4.13
C THR A 191 -3.07 -15.04 -4.61
N GLU A 192 -2.99 -14.45 -5.81
CA GLU A 192 -1.79 -13.88 -6.40
C GLU A 192 -2.19 -12.72 -7.32
N GLY A 193 -1.20 -12.01 -7.90
CA GLY A 193 -1.45 -10.91 -8.82
C GLY A 193 -2.16 -9.72 -8.18
N TRP A 194 -2.98 -9.01 -8.95
CA TRP A 194 -3.76 -7.89 -8.44
C TRP A 194 -5.12 -7.76 -9.13
N LEU A 195 -6.09 -7.24 -8.38
CA LEU A 195 -7.40 -6.82 -8.85
C LEU A 195 -7.59 -5.35 -8.51
N GLU A 196 -7.74 -4.51 -9.54
CA GLU A 196 -8.00 -3.09 -9.39
C GLU A 196 -9.45 -2.77 -9.74
N VAL A 197 -10.17 -2.20 -8.79
CA VAL A 197 -11.58 -1.81 -8.93
C VAL A 197 -11.69 -0.30 -8.86
N GLN A 198 -12.35 0.30 -9.85
CA GLN A 198 -12.36 1.75 -10.04
C GLN A 198 -13.36 2.49 -9.14
N ASP A 199 -14.46 1.84 -8.76
CA ASP A 199 -15.54 2.44 -7.97
C ASP A 199 -15.73 1.72 -6.63
N ALA A 200 -16.18 0.45 -6.67
CA ALA A 200 -16.52 -0.28 -5.45
C ALA A 200 -16.45 -1.80 -5.60
N VAL A 201 -16.07 -2.48 -4.52
CA VAL A 201 -16.31 -3.90 -4.30
C VAL A 201 -17.47 -4.06 -3.34
N VAL A 202 -18.52 -4.77 -3.77
CA VAL A 202 -19.73 -5.03 -2.99
C VAL A 202 -19.87 -6.52 -2.72
N ILE A 203 -19.74 -6.92 -1.46
CA ILE A 203 -19.83 -8.31 -1.01
C ILE A 203 -21.25 -8.59 -0.50
N GLY A 204 -22.05 -9.34 -1.24
CA GLY A 204 -23.46 -9.59 -0.95
C GLY A 204 -24.32 -8.37 -1.26
N GLY A 205 -24.77 -8.26 -2.52
CA GLY A 205 -25.50 -7.09 -3.04
C GLY A 205 -26.92 -6.90 -2.46
N THR A 206 -27.46 -7.90 -1.76
CA THR A 206 -28.77 -7.82 -1.10
C THR A 206 -28.73 -8.43 0.31
N PRO A 207 -29.76 -8.21 1.15
CA PRO A 207 -29.80 -8.75 2.51
C PRO A 207 -29.74 -10.29 2.62
N THR A 208 -30.02 -11.02 1.53
CA THR A 208 -30.00 -12.50 1.51
C THR A 208 -28.93 -13.08 0.58
N ALA A 209 -28.16 -12.23 -0.09
CA ALA A 209 -27.07 -12.65 -0.97
C ALA A 209 -25.82 -12.99 -0.13
N GLN A 210 -25.29 -14.20 -0.31
CA GLN A 210 -24.13 -14.71 0.43
C GLN A 210 -22.87 -14.58 -0.43
N GLY A 211 -22.22 -13.41 -0.34
CA GLY A 211 -20.93 -13.17 -0.98
C GLY A 211 -19.79 -13.42 -0.01
N THR A 212 -18.73 -14.07 -0.48
CA THR A 212 -17.46 -14.17 0.27
C THR A 212 -16.32 -13.61 -0.58
N LEU A 213 -15.52 -12.71 -0.02
CA LEU A 213 -14.25 -12.28 -0.59
C LEU A 213 -13.11 -12.75 0.31
N ASN A 214 -12.20 -13.54 -0.26
CA ASN A 214 -11.00 -14.01 0.43
C ASN A 214 -9.79 -13.27 -0.14
N LEU A 215 -9.09 -12.51 0.70
CA LEU A 215 -7.80 -11.92 0.39
C LEU A 215 -6.74 -12.67 1.18
N SER A 216 -5.99 -13.52 0.47
CA SER A 216 -5.01 -14.45 1.04
C SER A 216 -3.60 -14.29 0.46
N GLY A 217 -3.50 -13.60 -0.67
CA GLY A 217 -2.27 -13.17 -1.33
C GLY A 217 -2.64 -12.11 -2.38
N GLY A 218 -1.71 -11.75 -3.25
CA GLY A 218 -1.94 -10.69 -4.25
C GLY A 218 -2.33 -9.34 -3.64
N MET A 219 -2.91 -8.47 -4.45
CA MET A 219 -3.37 -7.14 -4.05
C MET A 219 -4.81 -6.88 -4.48
N LEU A 220 -5.60 -6.26 -3.60
CA LEU A 220 -6.88 -5.66 -3.92
C LEU A 220 -6.77 -4.14 -3.80
N ARG A 221 -7.05 -3.44 -4.89
CA ARG A 221 -7.21 -1.98 -4.89
C ARG A 221 -8.67 -1.61 -5.13
N ALA A 222 -9.29 -0.86 -4.22
CA ALA A 222 -10.69 -0.44 -4.36
C ALA A 222 -11.02 0.83 -3.55
N PRO A 223 -11.58 1.90 -4.15
CA PRO A 223 -11.98 3.09 -3.40
C PRO A 223 -13.01 2.80 -2.30
N LEU A 224 -13.98 1.91 -2.57
CA LEU A 224 -14.95 1.48 -1.59
C LEU A 224 -15.00 -0.04 -1.49
N LEU A 225 -14.78 -0.56 -0.27
CA LEU A 225 -15.06 -1.95 0.08
C LEU A 225 -16.31 -1.99 0.98
N ALA A 226 -17.41 -2.51 0.45
CA ALA A 226 -18.69 -2.60 1.15
C ALA A 226 -19.16 -4.06 1.25
N LYS A 227 -19.91 -4.36 2.31
CA LYS A 227 -20.54 -5.68 2.48
C LYS A 227 -21.98 -5.60 2.95
N GLY A 228 -22.82 -6.47 2.41
CA GLY A 228 -24.18 -6.70 2.87
C GLY A 228 -24.22 -7.51 4.17
N VAL A 229 -25.44 -7.76 4.64
CA VAL A 229 -25.70 -8.44 5.93
C VAL A 229 -25.11 -9.85 5.97
N GLN A 230 -25.14 -10.57 4.85
CA GLN A 230 -24.60 -11.93 4.71
C GLN A 230 -23.27 -11.94 3.94
N GLY A 231 -22.65 -10.77 3.76
CA GLY A 231 -21.34 -10.64 3.12
C GLY A 231 -20.21 -10.90 4.11
N GLU A 232 -19.23 -11.70 3.66
CA GLU A 232 -18.04 -12.07 4.43
C GLU A 232 -16.76 -11.61 3.71
N PHE A 233 -15.84 -11.01 4.46
CA PHE A 233 -14.51 -10.66 4.00
C PHE A 233 -13.47 -11.34 4.88
N ASP A 234 -12.74 -12.28 4.31
CA ASP A 234 -11.68 -13.01 5.00
C ASP A 234 -10.32 -12.46 4.57
N PHE A 235 -9.72 -11.64 5.44
CA PHE A 235 -8.42 -11.02 5.21
C PHE A 235 -7.31 -11.76 5.97
N THR A 236 -6.63 -12.66 5.28
CA THR A 236 -5.68 -13.63 5.86
C THR A 236 -4.26 -13.51 5.30
N GLY A 237 -4.08 -12.69 4.28
CA GLY A 237 -2.82 -12.42 3.58
C GLY A 237 -3.03 -11.37 2.49
N GLY A 238 -2.05 -11.16 1.62
CA GLY A 238 -2.15 -10.18 0.53
C GLY A 238 -2.17 -8.73 1.01
N VAL A 239 -2.34 -7.81 0.06
CA VAL A 239 -2.34 -6.36 0.28
C VAL A 239 -3.73 -5.80 0.00
N LEU A 240 -4.27 -5.03 0.95
CA LEU A 240 -5.49 -4.25 0.79
C LEU A 240 -5.12 -2.76 0.68
N SER A 241 -5.38 -2.18 -0.49
CA SER A 241 -5.35 -0.73 -0.73
C SER A 241 -6.77 -0.25 -0.99
N ALA A 242 -7.40 0.29 0.06
CA ALA A 242 -8.76 0.80 -0.04
C ALA A 242 -8.87 2.20 0.57
N ASP A 243 -9.59 3.09 -0.09
CA ASP A 243 -9.82 4.44 0.46
C ASP A 243 -10.82 4.35 1.62
N VAL A 244 -11.89 3.55 1.46
CA VAL A 244 -12.94 3.36 2.47
C VAL A 244 -13.30 1.89 2.65
N VAL A 245 -13.29 1.41 3.88
CA VAL A 245 -13.85 0.13 4.30
C VAL A 245 -15.14 0.38 5.10
N GLY A 246 -16.28 0.02 4.51
CA GLY A 246 -17.61 0.37 5.02
C GLY A 246 -18.13 -0.51 6.18
N PHE A 247 -17.26 -1.23 6.89
CA PHE A 247 -17.63 -2.20 7.92
C PHE A 247 -16.47 -2.48 8.88
N ASP A 248 -16.74 -3.21 9.97
CA ASP A 248 -15.71 -3.67 10.92
C ASP A 248 -14.69 -4.59 10.25
N LEU A 249 -13.42 -4.18 10.26
CA LEU A 249 -12.35 -4.89 9.58
C LEU A 249 -11.56 -5.77 10.57
N VAL A 250 -11.30 -7.01 10.19
CA VAL A 250 -10.39 -7.91 10.93
C VAL A 250 -9.24 -8.29 10.01
N ASN A 251 -8.02 -7.91 10.37
CA ASN A 251 -6.80 -8.33 9.67
C ASN A 251 -6.16 -9.54 10.38
N GLN A 252 -6.17 -10.70 9.72
CA GLN A 252 -5.64 -11.97 10.26
C GLN A 252 -4.39 -12.45 9.51
N GLY A 253 -3.60 -11.52 8.96
CA GLY A 253 -2.30 -11.84 8.36
C GLY A 253 -1.98 -11.12 7.05
N GLY A 254 -2.84 -10.23 6.58
CA GLY A 254 -2.57 -9.39 5.41
C GLY A 254 -1.94 -8.04 5.76
N VAL A 255 -1.74 -7.23 4.73
CA VAL A 255 -1.14 -5.90 4.79
C VAL A 255 -2.18 -4.85 4.40
N ILE A 256 -2.49 -3.92 5.30
CA ILE A 256 -3.26 -2.71 4.95
C ILE A 256 -2.25 -1.66 4.48
N ALA A 257 -2.35 -1.25 3.23
CA ALA A 257 -1.48 -0.26 2.62
C ALA A 257 -2.35 0.73 1.83
N PRO A 258 -2.60 1.95 2.35
CA PRO A 258 -3.41 2.96 1.66
C PRO A 258 -2.94 3.22 0.22
N GLY A 259 -1.63 3.16 -0.02
CA GLY A 259 -1.01 3.21 -1.34
C GLY A 259 -1.02 4.62 -1.96
N GLY A 260 -0.30 4.77 -3.08
CA GLY A 260 -0.01 6.09 -3.65
C GLY A 260 1.01 6.88 -2.80
N ILE A 261 1.38 8.07 -3.24
CA ILE A 261 2.45 8.87 -2.59
C ILE A 261 2.07 9.42 -1.19
N ALA A 262 0.78 9.38 -0.85
CA ALA A 262 0.19 9.71 0.45
C ALA A 262 -1.29 9.26 0.45
N GLY A 263 -1.54 8.01 0.82
CA GLY A 263 -2.86 7.39 0.87
C GLY A 263 -3.54 7.50 2.23
N GLU A 264 -4.86 7.43 2.24
CA GLU A 264 -5.63 7.27 3.47
C GLU A 264 -6.55 6.05 3.33
N THR A 265 -6.60 5.19 4.35
CA THR A 265 -7.63 4.16 4.48
C THR A 265 -8.54 4.52 5.65
N HIS A 266 -9.82 4.75 5.36
CA HIS A 266 -10.86 5.04 6.34
C HIS A 266 -11.74 3.82 6.59
N ILE A 267 -11.65 3.25 7.79
CA ILE A 267 -12.53 2.19 8.28
C ILE A 267 -13.69 2.81 9.07
N LEU A 268 -14.91 2.64 8.58
CA LEU A 268 -16.13 3.21 9.19
C LEU A 268 -16.60 2.47 10.47
N GLY A 269 -15.91 1.40 10.85
CA GLY A 269 -16.22 0.55 11.99
C GLY A 269 -15.02 0.35 12.92
N ASP A 270 -15.00 -0.77 13.62
CA ASP A 270 -13.85 -1.20 14.42
C ASP A 270 -12.76 -1.83 13.51
N LEU A 271 -11.49 -1.70 13.90
CA LEU A 271 -10.36 -2.41 13.28
C LEU A 271 -9.72 -3.35 14.31
N ALA A 272 -9.76 -4.65 14.06
CA ALA A 272 -9.06 -5.65 14.87
C ALA A 272 -7.87 -6.24 14.11
N MET A 273 -6.70 -6.21 14.74
CA MET A 273 -5.45 -6.74 14.18
C MET A 273 -4.84 -7.80 15.12
N PRO A 274 -5.43 -9.01 15.21
CA PRO A 274 -4.80 -10.13 15.90
C PRO A 274 -3.43 -10.50 15.32
N SER A 275 -3.19 -10.18 14.05
CA SER A 275 -1.92 -10.32 13.32
C SER A 275 -1.95 -9.40 12.08
N GLY A 276 -0.98 -9.52 11.18
CA GLY A 276 -0.89 -8.72 9.95
C GLY A 276 -0.17 -7.39 10.17
N VAL A 277 -0.14 -6.58 9.11
CA VAL A 277 0.67 -5.35 9.02
C VAL A 277 -0.22 -4.17 8.61
N ILE A 278 0.04 -3.00 9.19
CA ILE A 278 -0.29 -1.70 8.59
C ILE A 278 1.03 -1.16 8.03
N ALA A 279 1.11 -0.94 6.72
CA ALA A 279 2.27 -0.37 6.07
C ALA A 279 1.96 1.08 5.67
N LEU A 280 2.75 2.03 6.18
CA LEU A 280 2.59 3.46 5.93
C LEU A 280 3.86 4.08 5.36
N GLU A 281 3.68 4.97 4.41
CA GLU A 281 4.75 5.68 3.73
C GLU A 281 4.82 7.14 4.22
N ILE A 282 6.03 7.67 4.40
CA ILE A 282 6.28 9.07 4.78
C ILE A 282 7.23 9.72 3.76
N GLY A 283 6.70 10.66 2.97
CA GLY A 283 7.44 11.47 2.01
C GLY A 283 7.73 12.91 2.45
N GLY A 284 7.20 13.35 3.59
CA GLY A 284 7.41 14.70 4.12
C GLY A 284 6.61 14.99 5.38
N THR A 285 6.70 16.22 5.90
CA THR A 285 6.03 16.65 7.16
C THR A 285 4.68 17.33 6.96
N ALA A 286 4.27 17.59 5.73
CA ALA A 286 2.99 18.24 5.46
C ALA A 286 1.85 17.22 5.44
N ALA A 287 0.63 17.65 5.76
CA ALA A 287 -0.54 16.81 5.54
C ALA A 287 -0.63 16.42 4.05
N GLY A 288 -0.91 15.14 3.78
CA GLY A 288 -0.91 14.61 2.42
C GLY A 288 0.48 14.33 1.84
N THR A 289 1.52 14.28 2.67
CA THR A 289 2.84 13.74 2.30
C THR A 289 3.20 12.49 3.09
N PHE A 290 2.25 11.89 3.78
CA PHE A 290 2.39 10.63 4.48
C PHE A 290 1.04 9.91 4.54
N ASP A 291 1.07 8.59 4.69
CA ASP A 291 -0.11 7.76 4.76
C ASP A 291 -0.83 7.86 6.11
N ARG A 292 -2.14 7.60 6.11
CA ARG A 292 -2.98 7.60 7.32
C ARG A 292 -3.95 6.43 7.35
N ILE A 293 -4.21 5.94 8.57
CA ILE A 293 -5.35 5.05 8.85
C ILE A 293 -6.34 5.80 9.74
N VAL A 294 -7.58 5.88 9.31
CA VAL A 294 -8.67 6.46 10.09
C VAL A 294 -9.63 5.35 10.48
N VAL A 295 -9.92 5.18 11.77
CA VAL A 295 -10.85 4.19 12.30
C VAL A 295 -11.93 4.91 13.09
N ASP A 296 -13.18 4.88 12.64
CA ASP A 296 -14.28 5.54 13.37
C ASP A 296 -14.51 4.90 14.74
N GLY A 297 -14.26 3.59 14.86
CA GLY A 297 -14.44 2.79 16.06
C GLY A 297 -13.17 2.55 16.89
N GLN A 298 -13.09 1.38 17.51
CA GLN A 298 -11.94 0.91 18.26
C GLN A 298 -10.88 0.30 17.33
N LEU A 299 -9.62 0.68 17.55
CA LEU A 299 -8.44 0.01 17.02
C LEU A 299 -7.90 -0.99 18.07
N ALA A 300 -8.07 -2.29 17.82
CA ALA A 300 -7.49 -3.35 18.64
C ALA A 300 -6.17 -3.84 18.00
N ALA A 301 -5.05 -3.28 18.45
CA ALA A 301 -3.73 -3.53 17.89
C ALA A 301 -3.04 -4.77 18.49
N GLY A 302 -2.46 -5.59 17.63
CA GLY A 302 -1.66 -6.76 18.00
C GLY A 302 -0.63 -7.19 16.93
N GLY A 303 -0.84 -6.79 15.67
CA GLY A 303 0.11 -6.97 14.56
C GLY A 303 1.25 -5.95 14.54
N GLU A 304 1.73 -5.65 13.34
CA GLU A 304 2.88 -4.79 13.07
C GLU A 304 2.46 -3.45 12.45
N LEU A 305 3.14 -2.37 12.84
CA LEU A 305 3.12 -1.09 12.15
C LEU A 305 4.47 -0.92 11.47
N GLU A 306 4.47 -0.99 10.15
CA GLU A 306 5.63 -0.79 9.28
C GLU A 306 5.59 0.63 8.74
N VAL A 307 6.72 1.34 8.85
CA VAL A 307 6.88 2.67 8.27
C VAL A 307 8.04 2.67 7.28
N SER A 308 7.86 3.29 6.13
CA SER A 308 8.92 3.51 5.15
C SER A 308 9.05 4.99 4.77
N LEU A 309 10.24 5.41 4.33
CA LEU A 309 10.51 6.80 3.91
C LEU A 309 10.57 6.88 2.39
N LEU A 310 9.82 7.79 1.78
CA LEU A 310 9.79 8.00 0.34
C LEU A 310 10.76 9.09 -0.13
N GLY A 311 11.21 9.00 -1.38
CA GLY A 311 11.90 10.10 -2.06
C GLY A 311 13.21 10.58 -1.41
N GLY A 312 13.84 9.74 -0.59
CA GLY A 312 15.02 10.12 0.20
C GLY A 312 14.73 11.11 1.31
N PHE A 313 13.48 11.23 1.75
CA PHE A 313 13.09 12.05 2.89
C PHE A 313 13.88 11.63 4.13
N SER A 314 14.48 12.61 4.81
CA SER A 314 15.24 12.42 6.04
C SER A 314 14.56 13.22 7.15
N PRO A 315 13.77 12.55 8.01
CA PRO A 315 13.10 13.20 9.13
C PRO A 315 14.09 13.91 10.07
N ALA A 316 13.66 15.02 10.67
CA ALA A 316 14.44 15.84 11.59
C ALA A 316 13.84 15.85 12.99
N ALA A 317 14.66 16.16 14.02
CA ALA A 317 14.18 16.30 15.38
C ALA A 317 13.04 17.33 15.50
N GLY A 318 11.94 16.93 16.11
CA GLY A 318 10.72 17.73 16.26
C GLY A 318 9.66 17.47 15.19
N ASP A 319 9.97 16.73 14.13
CA ASP A 319 8.96 16.28 13.16
C ASP A 319 7.96 15.34 13.83
N ALA A 320 6.69 15.46 13.45
CA ALA A 320 5.59 14.65 13.97
C ALA A 320 4.63 14.29 12.84
N PHE A 321 4.21 13.03 12.81
CA PHE A 321 3.36 12.45 11.79
C PHE A 321 2.11 11.87 12.46
N ASP A 322 0.95 12.41 12.08
CA ASP A 322 -0.35 11.97 12.58
C ASP A 322 -0.86 10.81 11.72
N LEU A 323 -0.43 9.60 12.07
CA LEU A 323 -0.57 8.40 11.24
C LEU A 323 -1.90 7.66 11.47
N LEU A 324 -2.45 7.73 12.68
CA LEU A 324 -3.58 6.90 13.11
C LEU A 324 -4.66 7.72 13.81
N ASP A 325 -5.86 7.79 13.24
CA ASP A 325 -7.04 8.32 13.95
C ASP A 325 -7.91 7.17 14.43
N PHE A 326 -8.35 7.23 15.70
CA PHE A 326 -9.26 6.25 16.28
C PHE A 326 -10.09 6.80 17.43
N SER A 327 -11.29 6.24 17.67
CA SER A 327 -12.08 6.60 18.85
C SER A 327 -11.48 6.05 20.15
N SER A 328 -10.88 4.86 20.10
CA SER A 328 -10.11 4.28 21.21
C SER A 328 -9.14 3.23 20.68
N MET A 329 -8.01 3.03 21.37
CA MET A 329 -7.07 1.97 21.03
C MET A 329 -6.89 1.01 22.22
N THR A 330 -6.76 -0.28 21.90
CA THR A 330 -6.35 -1.32 22.86
C THR A 330 -5.22 -2.14 22.26
N GLY A 331 -4.44 -2.81 23.12
CA GLY A 331 -3.26 -3.54 22.67
C GLY A 331 -2.13 -2.61 22.22
N ALA A 332 -1.22 -3.13 21.40
CA ALA A 332 -0.05 -2.41 20.91
C ALA A 332 0.46 -3.05 19.61
N PHE A 333 1.14 -2.26 18.79
CA PHE A 333 1.86 -2.74 17.61
C PHE A 333 3.26 -3.23 17.99
N THR A 334 3.76 -4.21 17.23
CA THR A 334 5.20 -4.32 16.99
C THR A 334 5.58 -3.23 15.98
N LEU A 335 6.64 -2.48 16.23
CA LEU A 335 7.04 -1.37 15.36
C LEU A 335 8.23 -1.81 14.49
N ASP A 336 8.08 -1.72 13.17
CA ASP A 336 9.17 -1.78 12.20
C ASP A 336 9.33 -0.40 11.57
N LEU A 337 10.37 0.31 12.01
CA LEU A 337 10.57 1.71 11.68
C LEU A 337 11.91 1.88 10.95
N PRO A 338 11.97 2.79 9.95
CA PRO A 338 13.17 2.96 9.16
C PRO A 338 14.24 3.64 10.00
N ALA A 339 15.51 3.36 9.69
CA ALA A 339 16.63 4.00 10.37
C ALA A 339 16.62 5.51 10.15
N LEU A 340 16.89 6.27 11.20
CA LEU A 340 17.05 7.72 11.14
C LEU A 340 18.53 8.11 11.08
N ALA A 341 18.79 9.38 10.78
CA ALA A 341 20.13 9.94 10.88
C ALA A 341 20.69 9.80 12.32
N ALA A 342 22.02 9.74 12.43
CA ALA A 342 22.69 9.63 13.73
C ALA A 342 22.25 10.75 14.69
N GLY A 343 22.09 10.38 15.97
CA GLY A 343 21.58 11.30 16.99
C GLY A 343 20.07 11.52 16.99
N LEU A 344 19.30 10.81 16.14
CA LEU A 344 17.83 10.82 16.13
C LEU A 344 17.25 9.47 16.51
N GLN A 345 16.02 9.49 17.05
CA GLN A 345 15.22 8.30 17.34
C GLN A 345 13.75 8.57 17.07
N TRP A 346 13.00 7.51 16.79
CA TRP A 346 11.54 7.58 16.77
C TRP A 346 10.99 7.65 18.19
N ASP A 347 10.01 8.53 18.41
CA ASP A 347 9.22 8.66 19.62
C ASP A 347 7.77 8.24 19.33
N ALA A 348 7.40 7.05 19.82
CA ALA A 348 6.08 6.47 19.68
C ALA A 348 5.21 6.65 20.94
N THR A 349 5.60 7.49 21.90
CA THR A 349 4.88 7.68 23.17
C THR A 349 3.43 8.13 22.98
N HIS A 350 3.16 8.85 21.90
CA HIS A 350 1.83 9.37 21.57
C HIS A 350 1.04 8.51 20.57
N LEU A 351 1.64 7.44 20.04
CA LEU A 351 1.02 6.60 19.01
C LEU A 351 -0.29 5.97 19.51
N ALA A 352 -0.29 5.44 20.74
CA ALA A 352 -1.47 4.78 21.30
C ALA A 352 -2.55 5.74 21.84
N SER A 353 -2.21 7.01 22.05
CA SER A 353 -3.14 8.00 22.61
C SER A 353 -3.74 8.92 21.56
N SER A 354 -2.99 9.24 20.52
CA SER A 354 -3.37 10.22 19.51
C SER A 354 -2.82 9.87 18.12
N GLY A 355 -2.28 8.68 17.90
CA GLY A 355 -1.79 8.24 16.59
C GLY A 355 -0.51 8.90 16.09
N VAL A 356 0.14 9.72 16.91
CA VAL A 356 1.30 10.49 16.49
C VAL A 356 2.58 9.70 16.69
N LEU A 357 3.35 9.55 15.60
CA LEU A 357 4.74 9.12 15.62
C LEU A 357 5.63 10.36 15.41
N ALA A 358 6.58 10.60 16.31
CA ALA A 358 7.44 11.76 16.25
C ALA A 358 8.92 11.39 16.14
N VAL A 359 9.74 12.36 15.79
CA VAL A 359 11.20 12.23 15.76
C VAL A 359 11.79 13.07 16.88
N ALA A 360 12.55 12.42 17.76
CA ALA A 360 13.23 13.06 18.86
C ALA A 360 14.74 12.97 18.69
N VAL A 361 15.46 13.81 19.42
CA VAL A 361 16.89 13.63 19.61
C VAL A 361 17.10 12.33 20.39
N ALA A 362 17.96 11.45 19.89
CA ALA A 362 18.39 10.27 20.61
C ALA A 362 19.15 10.70 21.87
N PRO A 363 19.02 10.00 23.01
CA PRO A 363 19.81 10.33 24.17
C PRO A 363 21.27 10.07 23.79
N LEU A 364 22.10 11.12 23.83
CA LEU A 364 23.52 10.98 23.55
C LEU A 364 24.12 10.00 24.55
N ALA A 365 24.97 9.10 24.06
CA ALA A 365 25.77 8.29 24.96
C ALA A 365 26.66 9.26 25.76
N PRO A 366 26.76 9.11 27.09
CA PRO A 366 27.60 10.00 27.88
C PRO A 366 29.04 10.08 27.36
N ALA A 367 29.58 8.98 26.79
CA ALA A 367 30.92 8.93 26.20
C ALA A 367 30.98 9.12 24.67
N ASP A 368 29.88 9.47 24.01
CA ASP A 368 29.88 9.98 22.63
C ASP A 368 30.14 11.48 22.74
N PHE A 369 31.38 11.88 22.47
CA PHE A 369 31.87 13.24 22.70
C PHE A 369 31.82 14.08 21.42
N ASN A 370 31.82 13.45 20.24
CA ASN A 370 31.68 14.16 18.97
C ASN A 370 30.23 14.21 18.47
N HIS A 371 29.30 13.57 19.20
CA HIS A 371 27.87 13.47 18.95
C HIS A 371 27.54 12.83 17.60
N ASP A 372 28.38 11.89 17.14
CA ASP A 372 28.17 11.17 15.89
C ASP A 372 27.30 9.90 16.05
N GLY A 373 26.79 9.65 17.27
CA GLY A 373 25.90 8.54 17.58
C GLY A 373 26.64 7.23 17.88
N SER A 374 27.98 7.24 17.85
CA SER A 374 28.82 6.09 18.17
C SER A 374 29.75 6.42 19.33
N VAL A 375 30.19 5.38 20.05
CA VAL A 375 31.30 5.52 21.01
C VAL A 375 32.49 4.73 20.47
N ASP A 376 33.44 5.44 19.88
CA ASP A 376 34.56 4.87 19.14
C ASP A 376 35.91 5.59 19.41
N GLN A 377 36.88 5.38 18.53
CA GLN A 377 38.23 5.93 18.69
C GLN A 377 38.30 7.45 18.47
N LEU A 378 37.35 8.05 17.74
CA LEU A 378 37.22 9.49 17.59
C LEU A 378 36.81 10.15 18.91
N ASP A 379 35.94 9.51 19.69
CA ASP A 379 35.62 9.96 21.06
C ASP A 379 36.84 9.87 21.96
N LEU A 380 37.61 8.78 21.87
CA LEU A 380 38.85 8.69 22.62
C LEU A 380 39.82 9.84 22.30
N ALA A 381 39.86 10.28 21.04
CA ALA A 381 40.68 11.42 20.64
C ALA A 381 40.19 12.73 21.28
N ALA A 382 38.87 12.93 21.38
CA ALA A 382 38.27 14.06 22.08
C ALA A 382 38.64 14.05 23.57
N TRP A 383 38.43 12.92 24.26
CA TRP A 383 38.84 12.76 25.67
C TRP A 383 40.34 13.00 25.88
N THR A 384 41.18 12.44 25.00
CA THR A 384 42.64 12.59 25.10
C THR A 384 43.08 14.05 24.95
N ALA A 385 42.39 14.82 24.10
CA ALA A 385 42.69 16.23 23.90
C ALA A 385 42.27 17.09 25.11
N GLY A 386 41.20 16.72 25.79
CA GLY A 386 40.66 17.43 26.95
C GLY A 386 41.23 17.02 28.31
N PHE A 387 41.88 15.85 28.40
CA PHE A 387 42.35 15.25 29.66
C PHE A 387 43.09 16.23 30.58
N GLY A 388 42.63 16.31 31.83
CA GLY A 388 43.14 17.21 32.86
C GLY A 388 42.60 18.63 32.81
N SER A 389 41.67 18.93 31.90
CA SER A 389 40.93 20.20 31.88
C SER A 389 39.76 20.16 32.87
N SER A 390 39.37 21.32 33.39
CA SER A 390 38.27 21.49 34.34
C SER A 390 37.39 22.67 33.95
N GLY A 391 36.15 22.72 34.42
CA GLY A 391 35.16 23.74 34.08
C GLY A 391 34.38 23.41 32.81
N GLN A 392 34.27 22.12 32.48
CA GLN A 392 33.38 21.66 31.41
C GLN A 392 31.92 21.88 31.81
N ILE A 393 31.05 22.04 30.80
CA ILE A 393 29.61 22.24 30.97
C ILE A 393 28.78 21.17 30.24
N ASP A 394 29.45 20.34 29.44
CA ASP A 394 28.89 19.27 28.64
C ASP A 394 29.99 18.23 28.33
N ASN A 395 29.59 17.14 27.69
CA ASN A 395 30.48 16.03 27.36
C ASN A 395 31.30 16.23 26.09
N THR A 396 31.14 17.33 25.33
CA THR A 396 31.77 17.48 23.99
C THR A 396 33.30 17.50 24.00
N HIS A 397 33.89 17.71 25.18
CA HIS A 397 35.34 17.74 25.39
C HIS A 397 35.87 16.49 26.12
N GLY A 398 35.03 15.52 26.43
CA GLY A 398 35.43 14.29 27.11
C GLY A 398 34.95 14.13 28.55
N ASP A 399 34.06 14.99 29.05
CA ASP A 399 33.46 14.90 30.41
C ASP A 399 32.18 14.03 30.32
N ALA A 400 32.34 12.72 30.45
CA ALA A 400 31.27 11.75 30.25
C ALA A 400 30.30 11.68 31.44
N ASP A 401 30.75 11.94 32.67
CA ASP A 401 29.86 11.88 33.85
C ASP A 401 29.31 13.25 34.28
N LEU A 402 29.68 14.31 33.56
CA LEU A 402 29.22 15.69 33.71
C LEU A 402 29.54 16.27 35.09
N ASP A 403 30.67 15.87 35.67
CA ASP A 403 31.13 16.39 36.96
C ASP A 403 31.98 17.68 36.84
N GLY A 404 32.28 18.07 35.59
CA GLY A 404 32.94 19.31 35.24
C GLY A 404 34.46 19.20 35.08
N ASP A 405 35.05 18.02 35.20
CA ASP A 405 36.44 17.76 34.80
C ASP A 405 36.57 16.60 33.79
N ILE A 406 37.79 16.39 33.27
CA ILE A 406 38.06 15.34 32.28
C ILE A 406 39.18 14.46 32.83
N ASP A 407 38.81 13.31 33.37
CA ASP A 407 39.71 12.46 34.12
C ASP A 407 39.53 10.94 33.83
N GLY A 408 39.98 10.09 34.76
CA GLY A 408 39.89 8.63 34.61
C GLY A 408 38.46 8.07 34.74
N GLY A 409 37.55 8.81 35.37
CA GLY A 409 36.11 8.51 35.45
C GLY A 409 35.48 8.51 34.06
N ASP A 410 35.76 9.53 33.26
CA ASP A 410 35.24 9.65 31.89
C ASP A 410 35.82 8.59 30.96
N PHE A 411 37.13 8.33 31.09
CA PHE A 411 37.77 7.28 30.33
C PHE A 411 37.15 5.92 30.62
N LEU A 412 36.78 5.66 31.87
CA LEU A 412 36.10 4.43 32.26
C LEU A 412 34.67 4.37 31.70
N ALA A 413 33.97 5.49 31.57
CA ALA A 413 32.69 5.57 30.89
C ALA A 413 32.83 5.23 29.39
N TRP A 414 33.82 5.83 28.71
CA TRP A 414 34.15 5.50 27.32
C TRP A 414 34.50 4.02 27.16
N GLN A 415 35.36 3.45 28.02
CA GLN A 415 35.73 2.03 27.95
C GLN A 415 34.53 1.08 28.10
N ARG A 416 33.53 1.47 28.91
CA ARG A 416 32.31 0.67 29.10
C ARG A 416 31.35 0.77 27.92
N GLN A 417 31.37 1.89 27.22
CA GLN A 417 30.47 2.17 26.09
C GLN A 417 31.12 1.91 24.73
N LEU A 418 32.44 1.67 24.67
CA LEU A 418 33.21 1.42 23.45
C LEU A 418 32.61 0.30 22.59
N GLY A 419 32.32 0.62 21.33
CA GLY A 419 31.69 -0.29 20.37
C GLY A 419 30.19 -0.48 20.60
N GLY A 420 29.60 0.24 21.56
CA GLY A 420 28.16 0.36 21.74
C GLY A 420 27.59 1.35 20.73
N VAL A 421 26.90 0.83 19.72
CA VAL A 421 25.92 1.62 18.99
C VAL A 421 24.72 1.74 19.93
N HIS A 422 24.36 2.96 20.36
CA HIS A 422 23.18 3.14 21.20
C HIS A 422 21.93 3.03 20.32
N SER A 423 21.54 1.81 19.99
CA SER A 423 20.17 1.52 19.57
C SER A 423 19.28 1.63 20.80
N ALA A 424 18.24 2.47 20.71
CA ALA A 424 17.26 2.62 21.77
C ALA A 424 16.71 1.23 22.17
N ALA A 425 16.65 0.98 23.47
CA ALA A 425 15.95 -0.19 23.98
C ALA A 425 14.50 -0.12 23.50
N THR A 426 14.07 -1.12 22.72
CA THR A 426 12.64 -1.34 22.45
C THR A 426 11.93 -1.38 23.80
N ALA A 427 10.95 -0.50 24.01
CA ALA A 427 10.10 -0.57 25.18
C ALA A 427 9.35 -1.90 25.14
N VAL A 428 9.88 -2.91 25.82
CA VAL A 428 9.19 -4.18 26.05
C VAL A 428 8.02 -3.86 26.97
N PRO A 429 6.76 -4.09 26.57
CA PRO A 429 5.63 -3.89 27.46
C PRO A 429 5.82 -4.77 28.70
N GLU A 430 5.84 -4.17 29.89
CA GLU A 430 5.94 -4.94 31.12
C GLU A 430 4.74 -5.92 31.21
N PRO A 431 4.98 -7.24 31.38
CA PRO A 431 3.87 -8.16 31.58
C PRO A 431 3.18 -7.80 32.90
N ALA A 432 1.86 -7.70 32.88
CA ALA A 432 1.04 -7.35 34.03
C ALA A 432 1.31 -8.26 35.26
N THR A 433 2.28 -7.89 36.10
CA THR A 433 2.54 -8.52 37.40
C THR A 433 1.53 -8.03 38.42
N ALA A 434 0.27 -8.45 38.27
CA ALA A 434 -0.82 -8.16 39.20
C ALA A 434 -1.33 -9.40 39.97
N TRP A 435 -0.65 -10.56 39.92
CA TRP A 435 -1.14 -11.79 40.57
C TRP A 435 -0.14 -12.53 41.47
N LEU A 436 0.76 -11.83 42.15
CA LEU A 436 1.63 -12.49 43.13
C LEU A 436 1.93 -11.67 44.39
N ALA A 437 0.86 -11.32 45.12
CA ALA A 437 0.95 -11.13 46.56
C ALA A 437 -0.45 -11.22 47.19
N ILE A 438 -0.71 -12.32 47.92
CA ILE A 438 -1.47 -12.43 49.17
C ILE A 438 -2.02 -13.86 49.26
N THR A 439 -1.39 -14.69 50.10
CA THR A 439 -2.05 -15.53 51.11
C THR A 439 -0.99 -16.26 51.94
N VAL A 440 -0.49 -15.59 52.99
CA VAL A 440 -0.01 -16.29 54.19
C VAL A 440 -0.75 -15.71 55.38
N ALA A 441 -1.74 -16.46 55.85
CA ALA A 441 -2.06 -16.69 57.26
C ALA A 441 -3.46 -17.30 57.34
N PHE A 442 -3.57 -18.55 57.76
CA PHE A 442 -4.30 -18.94 58.97
C PHE A 442 -4.17 -20.47 59.14
N ALA A 443 -3.28 -20.85 60.06
CA ALA A 443 -3.28 -22.18 60.65
C ALA A 443 -4.48 -22.32 61.59
N ALA A 444 -5.13 -23.48 61.53
CA ALA A 444 -6.26 -23.90 62.36
C ALA A 444 -5.90 -23.99 63.86
N PRO A 445 -6.88 -24.14 64.78
CA PRO A 445 -7.42 -25.48 65.04
C PRO A 445 -8.93 -25.55 65.27
N GLY A 446 -9.50 -26.72 65.00
CA GLY A 446 -10.93 -26.98 65.00
C GLY A 446 -11.58 -27.18 66.37
N VAL A 447 -12.91 -27.28 66.34
CA VAL A 447 -13.75 -27.91 67.36
C VAL A 447 -14.94 -28.58 66.65
N ARG A 448 -15.10 -29.89 66.89
CA ARG A 448 -16.32 -30.65 66.59
C ARG A 448 -17.45 -30.21 67.53
N CYS A 449 -18.67 -30.07 67.03
CA CYS A 449 -19.88 -30.43 67.79
C CYS A 449 -21.15 -30.49 66.92
N THR A 450 -21.69 -31.71 66.77
CA THR A 450 -23.10 -32.13 66.85
C THR A 450 -24.23 -31.10 66.57
N SER A 451 -25.12 -31.37 65.62
CA SER A 451 -26.40 -32.09 65.84
C SER A 451 -27.45 -31.81 64.74
N ILE A 452 -28.09 -32.89 64.28
CA ILE A 452 -29.56 -33.08 64.12
C ILE A 452 -30.37 -31.97 63.42
N ALA A 453 -30.86 -32.25 62.20
CA ALA A 453 -32.30 -32.47 61.92
C ALA A 453 -32.59 -32.51 60.41
N LYS A 454 -32.99 -33.68 59.89
CA LYS A 454 -33.91 -33.78 58.74
C LYS A 454 -35.14 -34.56 59.19
N ARG A 455 -36.28 -33.87 59.25
CA ARG A 455 -37.60 -34.52 59.18
C ARG A 455 -37.86 -34.89 57.72
N ARG A 456 -38.63 -35.97 57.60
CA ARG A 456 -38.98 -36.74 56.39
C ARG A 456 -39.42 -35.89 55.21
#